data_AF-A0A3G3MGK2-F1
#
_entry.id   AF-A0A3G3MGK2-F1
#
_cell.length_a   1.000
_cell.length_b   1.000
_cell.length_c   1.000
_cell.angle_alpha   90.00
_cell.angle_beta   90.00
_cell.angle_gamma   90.00
#
_symmetry.space_group_name_H-M   'P 1'
#
loop_
_entity.id
_entity.type
_entity.pdbx_description
1 polymer ?
#
loop_
_entity_poly.entity_id
_entity_poly.type
_entity_poly.pdbx_seq_one_letter_code
_entity_poly.pdbx_strand_id
1 'polypeptide(L)'
;MSDQFKNHLSILIQIAHLKDYFSTNQQTELVKKISSYNNPGLTALLELLIERRINNKTDLSYIDGIIFKYLYLSEDQNIQVKIKQYFKEGVVALESSSNINYIPLQESLISNNFKQANQLTQKYLRELAGLKHNNDRQWLYFTDILNLPSKDLKTIDMLWKIYSKGQFGFSIQRNIWLYNDQNWDKLWHRIGWKINNIAVRYPNEFVWDSTAPIGHLPLSNQLRGVQVIYALFKHPVWNIENLST
;
A
#
# COMPACT_ATOMS: atom_id res chain seq x y z
N MET A 1 -35.43 2.74 -4.14
CA MET A 1 -34.25 2.24 -3.41
C MET A 1 -34.68 1.08 -2.53
N SER A 2 -34.06 -0.09 -2.62
CA SER A 2 -34.43 -1.25 -1.78
C SER A 2 -33.94 -1.08 -0.34
N ASP A 3 -34.65 -1.66 0.63
CA ASP A 3 -34.28 -1.61 2.06
C ASP A 3 -32.92 -2.25 2.33
N GLN A 4 -32.52 -3.22 1.50
CA GLN A 4 -31.22 -3.87 1.57
C GLN A 4 -30.06 -2.92 1.22
N PHE A 5 -30.24 -2.01 0.27
CA PHE A 5 -29.24 -0.99 -0.07
C PHE A 5 -29.01 -0.02 1.10
N LYS A 6 -30.09 0.47 1.71
CA LYS A 6 -30.01 1.36 2.88
C LYS A 6 -29.33 0.67 4.06
N ASN A 7 -29.62 -0.61 4.27
CA ASN A 7 -28.97 -1.41 5.31
C ASN A 7 -27.45 -1.55 5.05
N HIS A 8 -27.04 -1.98 3.85
CA HIS A 8 -25.61 -2.09 3.51
C HIS A 8 -24.86 -0.75 3.66
N LEU A 9 -25.46 0.36 3.22
CA LEU A 9 -24.87 1.69 3.36
C LEU A 9 -24.76 2.12 4.83
N SER A 10 -25.81 1.87 5.63
CA SER A 10 -25.78 2.13 7.08
C SER A 10 -24.67 1.34 7.77
N ILE A 11 -24.50 0.06 7.42
CA ILE A 11 -23.41 -0.78 7.95
C ILE A 11 -22.04 -0.22 7.53
N LEU A 12 -21.89 0.24 6.28
CA LEU A 12 -20.63 0.81 5.82
C LEU A 12 -20.29 2.12 6.52
N ILE A 13 -21.29 2.99 6.75
CA ILE A 13 -21.12 4.22 7.52
C ILE A 13 -20.70 3.88 8.96
N GLN A 14 -21.35 2.90 9.60
CA GLN A 14 -20.94 2.42 10.92
C GLN A 14 -19.49 1.88 10.92
N ILE A 15 -19.10 1.13 9.88
CA ILE A 15 -17.72 0.61 9.72
C ILE A 15 -16.71 1.73 9.54
N ALA A 16 -17.05 2.75 8.76
CA ALA A 16 -16.20 3.90 8.56
C ALA A 16 -15.98 4.66 9.89
N HIS A 17 -16.98 4.72 10.75
CA HIS A 17 -16.87 5.38 12.06
C HIS A 17 -16.23 4.50 13.15
N LEU A 18 -16.28 3.17 13.02
CA LEU A 18 -15.77 2.22 14.02
C LEU A 18 -14.51 1.52 13.47
N LYS A 19 -13.32 2.05 13.82
CA LYS A 19 -12.02 1.55 13.37
C LYS A 19 -11.76 0.05 13.68
N ASP A 20 -12.53 -0.60 14.56
CA ASP A 20 -12.07 -1.84 15.24
C ASP A 20 -12.98 -3.10 15.16
N TYR A 21 -14.08 -3.13 14.38
CA TYR A 21 -14.98 -4.31 14.39
C TYR A 21 -14.90 -5.24 13.16
N PHE A 22 -14.31 -4.80 12.04
CA PHE A 22 -14.33 -5.57 10.78
C PHE A 22 -12.95 -5.68 10.14
N SER A 23 -12.59 -6.91 9.74
CA SER A 23 -11.40 -7.20 8.94
C SER A 23 -11.42 -6.54 7.56
N THR A 24 -10.25 -6.33 6.95
CA THR A 24 -10.14 -5.76 5.60
C THR A 24 -10.84 -6.61 4.52
N ASN A 25 -10.96 -7.92 4.73
CA ASN A 25 -11.74 -8.81 3.87
C ASN A 25 -13.25 -8.52 3.98
N GLN A 26 -13.78 -8.39 5.21
CA GLN A 26 -15.19 -8.04 5.41
C GLN A 26 -15.51 -6.65 4.86
N GLN A 27 -14.60 -5.68 5.06
CA GLN A 27 -14.69 -4.35 4.45
C GLN A 27 -14.75 -4.43 2.92
N THR A 28 -13.86 -5.22 2.30
CA THR A 28 -13.83 -5.42 0.84
C THR A 28 -15.14 -6.01 0.33
N GLU A 29 -15.64 -7.06 0.98
CA GLU A 29 -16.90 -7.70 0.58
C GLU A 29 -18.09 -6.75 0.71
N LEU A 30 -18.12 -5.90 1.74
CA LEU A 30 -19.18 -4.91 1.87
C LEU A 30 -19.12 -3.83 0.78
N VAL A 31 -17.93 -3.28 0.50
CA VAL A 31 -17.75 -2.30 -0.58
C VAL A 31 -18.15 -2.90 -1.93
N LYS A 32 -17.77 -4.16 -2.18
CA LYS A 32 -18.19 -4.91 -3.37
C LYS A 32 -19.71 -5.02 -3.47
N LYS A 33 -20.39 -5.44 -2.40
CA LYS A 33 -21.86 -5.52 -2.36
C LYS A 33 -22.53 -4.17 -2.61
N ILE A 34 -21.98 -3.07 -2.09
CA ILE A 34 -22.54 -1.74 -2.33
C ILE A 34 -22.31 -1.30 -3.78
N SER A 35 -21.10 -1.52 -4.32
CA SER A 35 -20.79 -1.18 -5.72
C SER A 35 -21.66 -1.92 -6.73
N SER A 36 -22.16 -3.12 -6.41
CA SER A 36 -23.04 -3.89 -7.31
C SER A 36 -24.44 -3.28 -7.47
N TYR A 37 -24.81 -2.26 -6.69
CA TYR A 37 -26.01 -1.46 -6.93
C TYR A 37 -25.79 -0.35 -7.98
N ASN A 38 -24.69 -0.39 -8.75
CA ASN A 38 -24.35 0.56 -9.81
C ASN A 38 -24.32 2.00 -9.30
N ASN A 39 -24.87 2.95 -10.07
CA ASN A 39 -24.77 4.38 -9.80
C ASN A 39 -25.20 4.80 -8.38
N PRO A 40 -26.33 4.34 -7.80
CA PRO A 40 -26.66 4.59 -6.40
C PRO A 40 -25.58 4.13 -5.40
N GLY A 41 -25.02 2.95 -5.62
CA GLY A 41 -23.98 2.40 -4.76
C GLY A 41 -22.66 3.12 -4.88
N LEU A 42 -22.21 3.36 -6.11
CA LEU A 42 -20.98 4.10 -6.38
C LEU A 42 -21.08 5.56 -5.88
N THR A 43 -22.24 6.20 -6.01
CA THR A 43 -22.46 7.55 -5.50
C THR A 43 -22.37 7.58 -3.98
N ALA A 44 -23.01 6.63 -3.29
CA ALA A 44 -22.94 6.57 -1.83
C ALA A 44 -21.52 6.27 -1.31
N LEU A 45 -20.77 5.41 -2.00
CA LEU A 45 -19.36 5.16 -1.71
C LEU A 45 -18.50 6.41 -1.90
N LEU A 46 -18.74 7.17 -2.97
CA LEU A 46 -18.04 8.42 -3.23
C LEU A 46 -18.35 9.49 -2.18
N GLU A 47 -19.61 9.66 -1.82
CA GLU A 47 -20.05 10.59 -0.78
C GLU A 47 -19.39 10.26 0.56
N LEU A 48 -19.37 8.99 0.95
CA LEU A 48 -18.67 8.54 2.15
C LEU A 48 -17.16 8.86 2.10
N LEU A 49 -16.53 8.65 0.95
CA LEU A 49 -15.10 8.94 0.80
C LEU A 49 -14.80 10.45 0.90
N ILE A 50 -15.63 11.29 0.27
CA ILE A 50 -15.55 12.76 0.37
C ILE A 50 -15.75 13.19 1.82
N GLU A 51 -16.78 12.68 2.48
CA GLU A 51 -17.11 13.02 3.86
C GLU A 51 -15.95 12.71 4.80
N ARG A 52 -15.33 11.54 4.65
CA ARG A 52 -14.19 11.12 5.48
C ARG A 52 -12.92 11.90 5.19
N ARG A 53 -12.54 12.01 3.91
CA ARG A 53 -11.21 12.50 3.50
C ARG A 53 -11.14 14.02 3.36
N ILE A 54 -12.23 14.65 2.93
CA ILE A 54 -12.28 16.07 2.58
C ILE A 54 -12.97 16.87 3.68
N ASN A 55 -14.18 16.46 4.08
CA ASN A 55 -15.00 17.24 5.02
C ASN A 55 -14.50 17.06 6.46
N ASN A 56 -14.44 15.81 6.93
CA ASN A 56 -14.06 15.49 8.32
C ASN A 56 -12.56 15.28 8.52
N LYS A 57 -11.79 15.11 7.44
CA LYS A 57 -10.33 14.87 7.46
C LYS A 57 -9.92 13.76 8.43
N THR A 58 -10.69 12.68 8.48
CA THR A 58 -10.40 11.52 9.34
C THR A 58 -9.06 10.90 8.97
N ASP A 59 -8.42 10.18 9.89
CA ASP A 59 -7.19 9.44 9.58
C ASP A 59 -7.39 8.44 8.45
N LEU A 60 -6.33 8.24 7.68
CA LEU A 60 -6.32 7.29 6.58
C LEU A 60 -6.41 5.86 7.10
N SER A 61 -7.32 5.09 6.51
CA SER A 61 -7.46 3.67 6.83
C SER A 61 -7.66 2.83 5.56
N TYR A 62 -7.64 1.51 5.72
CA TYR A 62 -7.75 0.59 4.60
C TYR A 62 -9.08 0.72 3.84
N ILE A 63 -10.18 1.07 4.52
CA ILE A 63 -11.47 1.27 3.85
C ILE A 63 -11.42 2.40 2.83
N ASP A 64 -10.66 3.47 3.10
CA ASP A 64 -10.52 4.60 2.17
C ASP A 64 -9.85 4.13 0.86
N GLY A 65 -8.79 3.32 0.98
CA GLY A 65 -8.11 2.70 -0.17
C GLY A 65 -8.99 1.72 -0.93
N ILE A 66 -9.77 0.90 -0.21
CA ILE A 66 -10.72 -0.05 -0.81
C ILE A 66 -11.80 0.69 -1.59
N ILE A 67 -12.47 1.67 -0.97
CA ILE A 67 -13.52 2.47 -1.61
C ILE A 67 -12.95 3.19 -2.84
N PHE A 68 -11.82 3.88 -2.68
CA PHE A 68 -11.19 4.61 -3.78
C PHE A 68 -10.87 3.69 -4.96
N LYS A 69 -10.32 2.50 -4.70
CA LYS A 69 -10.03 1.51 -5.75
C LYS A 69 -11.27 1.10 -6.53
N TYR A 70 -12.39 0.80 -5.86
CA TYR A 70 -13.64 0.43 -6.53
C TYR A 70 -14.20 1.56 -7.37
N LEU A 71 -14.13 2.80 -6.88
CA LEU A 71 -14.58 3.98 -7.63
C LEU A 71 -13.66 4.28 -8.82
N TYR A 72 -12.34 4.20 -8.62
CA TYR A 72 -11.32 4.46 -9.63
C TYR A 72 -11.36 3.46 -10.79
N LEU A 73 -11.69 2.19 -10.51
CA LEU A 73 -11.81 1.14 -11.52
C LEU A 73 -13.23 1.03 -12.13
N SER A 74 -14.16 1.88 -11.70
CA SER A 74 -15.54 1.87 -12.22
C SER A 74 -15.60 2.38 -13.66
N GLU A 75 -16.48 1.79 -14.47
CA GLU A 75 -16.78 2.26 -15.84
C GLU A 75 -17.78 3.44 -15.85
N ASP A 76 -18.35 3.83 -14.70
CA ASP A 76 -19.30 4.95 -14.61
C ASP A 76 -18.59 6.30 -14.84
N GLN A 77 -18.93 6.96 -15.96
CA GLN A 77 -18.32 8.22 -16.39
C GLN A 77 -18.51 9.35 -15.37
N ASN A 78 -19.66 9.42 -14.71
CA ASN A 78 -19.94 10.46 -13.72
C ASN A 78 -19.05 10.27 -12.47
N ILE A 79 -18.87 9.02 -12.05
CA ILE A 79 -17.97 8.68 -10.95
C ILE A 79 -16.52 9.00 -11.32
N GLN A 80 -16.08 8.65 -12.53
CA GLN A 80 -14.74 8.94 -13.01
C GLN A 80 -14.42 10.45 -13.03
N VAL A 81 -15.37 11.28 -13.48
CA VAL A 81 -15.23 12.75 -13.47
C VAL A 81 -15.07 13.24 -12.02
N LYS A 82 -15.93 12.79 -11.11
CA LYS A 82 -15.86 13.21 -9.71
C LYS A 82 -14.59 12.71 -9.00
N ILE A 83 -14.14 11.49 -9.28
CA ILE A 83 -12.87 10.97 -8.74
C ILE A 83 -11.69 11.83 -9.18
N LYS A 84 -11.63 12.21 -10.46
CA LYS A 84 -10.59 13.13 -10.97
C LYS A 84 -10.68 14.53 -10.35
N GLN A 85 -11.88 15.00 -10.03
CA GLN A 85 -12.11 16.30 -9.41
C GLN A 85 -11.68 16.32 -7.94
N TYR A 86 -12.11 15.34 -7.15
CA TYR A 86 -11.94 15.33 -5.69
C TYR A 86 -10.66 14.62 -5.23
N PHE A 87 -10.20 13.61 -5.99
CA PHE A 87 -9.12 12.70 -5.61
C PHE A 87 -8.12 12.54 -6.75
N LYS A 88 -7.74 13.64 -7.41
CA LYS A 88 -6.77 13.66 -8.52
C LYS A 88 -5.47 12.90 -8.20
N GLU A 89 -4.97 13.04 -6.97
CA GLU A 89 -3.75 12.39 -6.50
C GLU A 89 -4.02 11.12 -5.68
N GLY A 90 -5.28 10.68 -5.59
CA GLY A 90 -5.71 9.55 -4.77
C GLY A 90 -6.05 9.94 -3.33
N VAL A 91 -6.12 8.93 -2.46
CA VAL A 91 -6.45 9.10 -1.03
C VAL A 91 -5.21 9.15 -0.14
N VAL A 92 -4.07 8.71 -0.65
CA VAL A 92 -2.76 8.79 0.01
C VAL A 92 -2.11 10.11 -0.43
N ALA A 93 -1.62 10.90 0.53
CA ALA A 93 -0.84 12.09 0.20
C ALA A 93 0.50 11.67 -0.46
N LEU A 94 0.73 12.10 -1.69
CA LEU A 94 1.91 11.72 -2.48
C LEU A 94 3.10 12.64 -2.17
N GLU A 95 3.53 12.67 -0.91
CA GLU A 95 4.58 13.59 -0.46
C GLU A 95 5.97 13.13 -0.93
N SER A 96 6.78 14.08 -1.41
CA SER A 96 8.17 13.86 -1.79
C SER A 96 9.07 15.03 -1.38
N SER A 97 10.26 14.74 -0.89
CA SER A 97 11.32 15.73 -0.63
C SER A 97 12.21 15.95 -1.87
N SER A 98 12.11 15.05 -2.85
CA SER A 98 12.96 14.99 -4.04
C SER A 98 12.16 15.16 -5.34
N ASN A 99 10.92 15.64 -5.26
CA ASN A 99 9.98 15.81 -6.38
C ASN A 99 9.77 14.52 -7.20
N ILE A 100 9.74 13.36 -6.55
CA ILE A 100 9.39 12.10 -7.19
C ILE A 100 7.89 12.05 -7.46
N ASN A 101 7.51 11.70 -8.69
CA ASN A 101 6.12 11.46 -9.05
C ASN A 101 5.70 10.03 -8.69
N TYR A 102 4.88 9.88 -7.65
CA TYR A 102 4.39 8.58 -7.19
C TYR A 102 3.09 8.10 -7.83
N ILE A 103 2.46 8.90 -8.71
CA ILE A 103 1.22 8.52 -9.41
C ILE A 103 1.35 7.15 -10.12
N PRO A 104 2.45 6.86 -10.88
CA PRO A 104 2.57 5.55 -11.54
C PRO A 104 2.61 4.36 -10.57
N LEU A 105 3.18 4.54 -9.38
CA LEU A 105 3.20 3.51 -8.35
C LEU A 105 1.81 3.30 -7.78
N GLN A 106 1.11 4.38 -7.46
CA GLN A 106 -0.28 4.34 -7.01
C GLN A 106 -1.18 3.61 -8.02
N GLU A 107 -1.13 3.98 -9.30
CA GLU A 107 -1.93 3.36 -10.36
C GLU A 107 -1.62 1.86 -10.51
N SER A 108 -0.34 1.49 -10.45
CA SER A 108 0.08 0.08 -10.51
C SER A 108 -0.49 -0.72 -9.34
N LEU A 109 -0.50 -0.16 -8.13
CA LEU A 109 -1.05 -0.81 -6.94
C LEU A 109 -2.58 -0.91 -6.97
N ILE A 110 -3.27 0.14 -7.41
CA ILE A 110 -4.74 0.13 -7.56
C ILE A 110 -5.15 -0.98 -8.54
N SER A 111 -4.46 -1.11 -9.66
CA SER A 111 -4.72 -2.13 -10.68
C SER A 111 -4.20 -3.53 -10.33
N ASN A 112 -3.71 -3.76 -9.10
CA ASN A 112 -3.08 -5.02 -8.68
C ASN A 112 -1.87 -5.46 -9.52
N ASN A 113 -1.24 -4.56 -10.27
CA ASN A 113 -0.03 -4.87 -11.02
C ASN A 113 1.20 -4.79 -10.09
N PHE A 114 1.25 -5.71 -9.13
CA PHE A 114 2.25 -5.68 -8.06
C PHE A 114 3.68 -5.88 -8.56
N LYS A 115 3.87 -6.57 -9.69
CA LYS A 115 5.17 -6.71 -10.34
C LYS A 115 5.69 -5.36 -10.84
N GLN A 116 4.85 -4.60 -11.54
CA GLN A 116 5.19 -3.25 -11.97
C GLN A 116 5.38 -2.30 -10.79
N ALA A 117 4.50 -2.36 -9.79
CA ALA A 117 4.63 -1.57 -8.56
C ALA A 117 5.97 -1.83 -7.86
N ASN A 118 6.40 -3.09 -7.78
CA ASN A 118 7.70 -3.45 -7.22
C ASN A 118 8.85 -2.87 -8.05
N GLN A 119 8.81 -2.98 -9.39
CA GLN A 119 9.84 -2.40 -10.26
C GLN A 119 9.94 -0.87 -10.11
N LEU A 120 8.80 -0.16 -10.06
CA LEU A 120 8.74 1.27 -9.79
C LEU A 120 9.30 1.62 -8.42
N THR A 121 8.96 0.83 -7.39
CA THR A 121 9.50 1.00 -6.04
C THR A 121 11.02 0.90 -6.04
N GLN A 122 11.60 -0.13 -6.68
CA GLN A 122 13.06 -0.26 -6.79
C GLN A 122 13.69 0.91 -7.55
N LYS A 123 13.04 1.38 -8.63
CA LYS A 123 13.48 2.55 -9.40
C LYS A 123 13.52 3.80 -8.52
N TYR A 124 12.44 4.09 -7.79
CA TYR A 124 12.35 5.28 -6.95
C TYR A 124 13.34 5.25 -5.79
N LEU A 125 13.55 4.10 -5.15
CA LEU A 125 14.58 3.98 -4.11
C LEU A 125 15.99 4.29 -4.65
N ARG A 126 16.30 3.88 -5.89
CA ARG A 126 17.55 4.25 -6.57
C ARG A 126 17.64 5.74 -6.88
N GLU A 127 16.57 6.33 -7.39
CA GLU A 127 16.52 7.77 -7.68
C GLU A 127 16.69 8.62 -6.42
N LEU A 128 16.04 8.22 -5.32
CA LEU A 128 16.15 8.88 -4.02
C LEU A 128 17.56 8.76 -3.41
N ALA A 129 18.25 7.66 -3.68
CA ALA A 129 19.66 7.47 -3.33
C ALA A 129 20.64 8.23 -4.25
N GLY A 130 20.15 9.03 -5.20
CA GLY A 130 20.98 9.77 -6.15
C GLY A 130 21.55 8.94 -7.30
N LEU A 131 21.10 7.69 -7.47
CA LEU A 131 21.54 6.79 -8.56
C LEU A 131 20.74 7.00 -9.84
N LYS A 132 20.69 8.24 -10.34
CA LYS A 132 20.05 8.56 -11.64
C LYS A 132 20.88 8.03 -12.82
N HIS A 133 20.28 8.06 -14.01
CA HIS A 133 20.66 7.43 -15.30
C HIS A 133 22.15 7.31 -15.71
N ASN A 134 23.09 8.01 -15.07
CA ASN A 134 24.52 7.96 -15.38
C ASN A 134 25.32 6.97 -14.50
N ASN A 135 24.68 6.29 -13.55
CA ASN A 135 25.32 5.27 -12.73
C ASN A 135 25.00 3.87 -13.28
N ASP A 136 26.03 3.10 -13.64
CA ASP A 136 25.91 1.70 -14.08
C ASP A 136 25.33 0.78 -12.98
N ARG A 137 25.28 1.26 -11.74
CA ARG A 137 24.81 0.51 -10.58
C ARG A 137 23.29 0.49 -10.47
N GLN A 138 22.69 -0.68 -10.69
CA GLN A 138 21.25 -0.93 -10.55
C GLN A 138 20.85 -1.48 -9.17
N TRP A 139 21.69 -1.33 -8.14
CA TRP A 139 21.43 -1.78 -6.77
C TRP A 139 21.84 -0.75 -5.72
N LEU A 140 21.26 -0.86 -4.53
CA LEU A 140 21.53 -0.01 -3.37
C LEU A 140 22.55 -0.68 -2.44
N TYR A 141 23.42 0.11 -1.85
CA TYR A 141 24.18 -0.25 -0.66
C TYR A 141 23.42 0.17 0.60
N PHE A 142 23.80 -0.39 1.75
CA PHE A 142 23.16 -0.03 3.02
C PHE A 142 23.36 1.46 3.37
N THR A 143 24.48 2.06 2.95
CA THR A 143 24.76 3.50 3.12
C THR A 143 23.82 4.37 2.29
N ASP A 144 23.39 3.89 1.12
CA ASP A 144 22.40 4.60 0.30
C ASP A 144 21.05 4.69 1.04
N ILE A 145 20.69 3.63 1.77
CA ILE A 145 19.43 3.56 2.52
C ILE A 145 19.38 4.60 3.64
N LEU A 146 20.51 4.86 4.30
CA LEU A 146 20.59 5.84 5.39
C LEU A 146 20.32 7.28 4.92
N ASN A 147 20.50 7.55 3.62
CA ASN A 147 20.30 8.87 3.02
C ASN A 147 18.90 9.03 2.39
N LEU A 148 18.06 7.99 2.43
CA LEU A 148 16.73 8.08 1.84
C LEU A 148 15.86 9.06 2.65
N PRO A 149 15.19 10.03 2.01
CA PRO A 149 14.32 10.93 2.73
C PRO A 149 13.15 10.18 3.39
N SER A 150 12.91 10.44 4.68
CA SER A 150 11.83 9.80 5.45
C SER A 150 10.44 10.02 4.84
N LYS A 151 10.19 11.22 4.30
CA LYS A 151 8.91 11.57 3.65
C LYS A 151 8.60 10.63 2.49
N ASP A 152 9.59 10.43 1.62
CA ASP A 152 9.49 9.58 0.43
C ASP A 152 9.34 8.10 0.78
N LEU A 153 10.11 7.60 1.75
CA LEU A 153 9.95 6.22 2.26
C LEU A 153 8.57 5.99 2.87
N LYS A 154 8.06 6.98 3.62
CA LYS A 154 6.71 6.92 4.21
C LYS A 154 5.63 6.89 3.13
N THR A 155 5.75 7.72 2.09
CA THR A 155 4.82 7.72 0.95
C THR A 155 4.78 6.37 0.25
N ILE A 156 5.95 5.80 -0.08
CA ILE A 156 6.05 4.47 -0.72
C ILE A 156 5.40 3.40 0.17
N ASP A 157 5.74 3.36 1.46
CA ASP A 157 5.21 2.36 2.38
C ASP A 157 3.69 2.50 2.57
N MET A 158 3.18 3.73 2.69
CA MET A 158 1.74 3.99 2.82
C MET A 158 0.97 3.55 1.58
N LEU A 159 1.48 3.83 0.38
CA LEU A 159 0.88 3.36 -0.88
C LEU A 159 0.75 1.83 -0.88
N TRP A 160 1.83 1.12 -0.54
CA TRP A 160 1.81 -0.35 -0.45
C TRP A 160 0.80 -0.83 0.59
N LYS A 161 0.80 -0.27 1.80
CA LYS A 161 -0.13 -0.65 2.88
C LYS A 161 -1.59 -0.46 2.47
N ILE A 162 -1.94 0.70 1.95
CA ILE A 162 -3.33 1.07 1.68
C ILE A 162 -3.89 0.25 0.52
N TYR A 163 -3.17 0.16 -0.59
CA TYR A 163 -3.68 -0.50 -1.79
C TYR A 163 -3.50 -2.03 -1.79
N SER A 164 -2.71 -2.57 -0.85
CA SER A 164 -2.67 -4.01 -0.54
C SER A 164 -3.54 -4.42 0.65
N LYS A 165 -4.31 -3.49 1.24
CA LYS A 165 -5.18 -3.75 2.41
C LYS A 165 -4.40 -4.27 3.63
N GLY A 166 -3.22 -3.72 3.86
CA GLY A 166 -2.33 -4.07 4.97
C GLY A 166 -1.51 -5.34 4.75
N GLN A 167 -1.46 -5.87 3.53
CA GLN A 167 -0.73 -7.10 3.22
C GLN A 167 0.76 -6.86 2.93
N PHE A 168 1.10 -5.74 2.28
CA PHE A 168 2.43 -5.43 1.76
C PHE A 168 2.94 -4.08 2.21
N GLY A 169 4.25 -3.97 2.40
CA GLY A 169 4.93 -2.75 2.89
C GLY A 169 6.23 -3.09 3.63
N PHE A 170 7.17 -2.15 3.64
CA PHE A 170 8.43 -2.31 4.37
C PHE A 170 8.20 -2.26 5.89
N SER A 171 7.26 -1.43 6.37
CA SER A 171 6.90 -1.41 7.79
C SER A 171 6.24 -2.73 8.23
N ILE A 172 5.46 -3.37 7.37
CA ILE A 172 4.88 -4.70 7.62
C ILE A 172 5.99 -5.75 7.72
N GLN A 173 6.93 -5.77 6.77
CA GLN A 173 8.09 -6.67 6.85
C GLN A 173 8.92 -6.45 8.11
N ARG A 174 9.17 -5.18 8.46
CA ARG A 174 9.87 -4.79 9.70
C ARG A 174 9.15 -5.32 10.93
N ASN A 175 7.82 -5.19 11.00
CA ASN A 175 7.05 -5.66 12.15
C ASN A 175 7.09 -7.19 12.27
N ILE A 176 7.02 -7.92 11.16
CA ILE A 176 7.22 -9.39 11.15
C ILE A 176 8.62 -9.73 11.65
N TRP A 177 9.64 -9.01 11.19
CA TRP A 177 11.02 -9.23 11.61
C TRP A 177 11.22 -8.98 13.11
N LEU A 178 10.69 -7.87 13.64
CA LEU A 178 10.75 -7.55 15.07
C LEU A 178 10.01 -8.58 15.93
N TYR A 179 8.82 -9.02 15.50
CA TYR A 179 8.05 -10.06 16.18
C TYR A 179 8.78 -11.41 16.24
N ASN A 180 9.66 -11.68 15.28
CA ASN A 180 10.47 -12.90 15.23
C ASN A 180 11.88 -12.69 15.81
N ASP A 181 12.02 -11.85 16.83
CA ASP A 181 13.28 -11.58 17.54
C ASP A 181 14.41 -11.11 16.62
N GLN A 182 14.07 -10.36 15.57
CA GLN A 182 15.02 -9.91 14.55
C GLN A 182 15.73 -11.06 13.81
N ASN A 183 15.11 -12.25 13.74
CA ASN A 183 15.65 -13.42 13.05
C ASN A 183 15.32 -13.40 11.55
N TRP A 184 16.36 -13.31 10.71
CA TRP A 184 16.23 -13.27 9.25
C TRP A 184 15.65 -14.54 8.64
N ASP A 185 16.07 -15.71 9.12
CA ASP A 185 15.60 -16.97 8.55
C ASP A 185 14.10 -17.18 8.79
N LYS A 186 13.62 -16.84 10.01
CA LYS A 186 12.19 -16.80 10.31
C LYS A 186 11.45 -15.81 9.42
N LEU A 187 11.99 -14.62 9.21
CA LEU A 187 11.39 -13.62 8.32
C LEU A 187 11.22 -14.17 6.90
N TRP A 188 12.27 -14.75 6.30
CA TRP A 188 12.23 -15.26 4.92
C TRP A 188 11.16 -16.33 4.71
N HIS A 189 10.97 -17.22 5.69
CA HIS A 189 9.89 -18.20 5.62
C HIS A 189 8.51 -17.54 5.78
N ARG A 190 8.36 -16.58 6.71
CA ARG A 190 7.09 -15.90 6.97
C ARG A 190 6.59 -15.08 5.77
N ILE A 191 7.49 -14.36 5.10
CA ILE A 191 7.13 -13.52 3.94
C ILE A 191 7.22 -14.28 2.61
N GLY A 192 7.54 -15.57 2.63
CA GLY A 192 7.60 -16.41 1.43
C GLY A 192 8.77 -16.12 0.50
N TRP A 193 9.90 -15.65 1.02
CA TRP A 193 11.15 -15.52 0.26
C TRP A 193 12.04 -16.78 0.36
N LYS A 194 11.68 -17.71 1.26
CA LYS A 194 12.31 -19.02 1.40
C LYS A 194 11.23 -20.08 1.63
N ILE A 195 11.21 -21.11 0.79
CA ILE A 195 10.25 -22.23 0.84
C ILE A 195 11.05 -23.51 0.91
N ASN A 196 10.75 -24.40 1.87
CA ASN A 196 11.48 -25.66 2.08
C ASN A 196 13.01 -25.46 2.15
N ASN A 197 13.44 -24.42 2.86
CA ASN A 197 14.83 -23.98 2.96
C ASN A 197 15.52 -23.50 1.67
N ILE A 198 14.78 -23.29 0.58
CA ILE A 198 15.30 -22.81 -0.69
C ILE A 198 14.83 -21.38 -0.93
N ALA A 199 15.75 -20.48 -1.27
CA ALA A 199 15.42 -19.10 -1.63
C ALA A 199 14.68 -19.07 -2.96
N VAL A 200 13.60 -18.29 -3.03
CA VAL A 200 12.78 -18.17 -4.25
C VAL A 200 13.50 -17.31 -5.31
N ARG A 201 13.38 -17.70 -6.57
CA ARG A 201 14.05 -17.08 -7.72
C ARG A 201 13.20 -15.99 -8.38
N TYR A 202 13.82 -14.83 -8.55
CA TYR A 202 13.21 -13.72 -9.28
C TYR A 202 13.22 -13.96 -10.80
N PRO A 203 12.17 -13.56 -11.55
CA PRO A 203 10.89 -13.05 -11.06
C PRO A 203 9.82 -14.13 -10.86
N ASN A 204 10.05 -15.35 -11.36
CA ASN A 204 8.96 -16.30 -11.63
C ASN A 204 8.48 -17.09 -10.41
N GLU A 205 9.29 -17.22 -9.36
CA GLU A 205 8.90 -17.95 -8.14
C GLU A 205 8.29 -17.03 -7.08
N PHE A 206 8.28 -15.72 -7.31
CA PHE A 206 7.56 -14.76 -6.46
C PHE A 206 6.08 -14.70 -6.85
N VAL A 207 5.21 -14.46 -5.85
CA VAL A 207 3.76 -14.35 -6.04
C VAL A 207 3.40 -12.86 -6.19
N TRP A 208 2.84 -12.50 -7.35
CA TRP A 208 2.57 -11.12 -7.74
C TRP A 208 1.10 -10.73 -7.63
N ASP A 209 0.38 -11.33 -6.68
CA ASP A 209 -1.04 -11.09 -6.44
C ASP A 209 -1.36 -11.16 -4.93
N SER A 210 -2.64 -11.00 -4.58
CA SER A 210 -3.11 -10.97 -3.19
C SER A 210 -3.10 -12.32 -2.47
N THR A 211 -2.73 -13.42 -3.12
CA THR A 211 -2.53 -14.72 -2.48
C THR A 211 -1.16 -14.84 -1.81
N ALA A 212 -0.25 -13.91 -2.08
CA ALA A 212 1.09 -13.90 -1.49
C ALA A 212 1.05 -13.75 0.04
N PRO A 213 2.06 -14.25 0.77
CA PRO A 213 2.15 -14.06 2.22
C PRO A 213 2.19 -12.58 2.63
N ILE A 214 1.77 -12.28 3.87
CA ILE A 214 1.91 -10.94 4.44
C ILE A 214 3.39 -10.54 4.46
N GLY A 215 3.71 -9.33 4.01
CA GLY A 215 5.07 -8.82 3.88
C GLY A 215 5.82 -9.33 2.65
N HIS A 216 5.20 -10.10 1.75
CA HIS A 216 5.90 -10.63 0.57
C HIS A 216 6.50 -9.54 -0.32
N LEU A 217 5.83 -8.39 -0.42
CA LEU A 217 6.23 -7.24 -1.22
C LEU A 217 6.32 -5.96 -0.36
N PRO A 218 7.14 -4.97 -0.76
CA PRO A 218 8.05 -4.95 -1.92
C PRO A 218 9.29 -5.82 -1.70
N LEU A 219 10.00 -6.17 -2.77
CA LEU A 219 11.20 -7.00 -2.67
C LEU A 219 12.43 -6.19 -2.23
N SER A 220 13.35 -6.85 -1.53
CA SER A 220 14.73 -6.40 -1.34
C SER A 220 15.68 -7.52 -1.71
N ASN A 221 16.61 -7.27 -2.62
CA ASN A 221 17.51 -8.31 -3.14
C ASN A 221 18.50 -8.78 -2.05
N GLN A 222 18.48 -10.08 -1.74
CA GLN A 222 19.34 -10.69 -0.71
C GLN A 222 20.64 -11.30 -1.27
N LEU A 223 20.90 -11.22 -2.59
CA LEU A 223 22.14 -11.74 -3.20
C LEU A 223 23.42 -11.09 -2.67
N ARG A 224 23.30 -9.91 -2.03
CA ARG A 224 24.41 -9.16 -1.42
C ARG A 224 24.32 -9.12 0.11
N GLY A 225 23.56 -10.06 0.70
CA GLY A 225 23.33 -10.14 2.13
C GLY A 225 22.24 -9.18 2.64
N VAL A 226 22.12 -9.14 3.97
CA VAL A 226 20.96 -8.52 4.67
C VAL A 226 21.16 -7.05 5.01
N GLN A 227 22.32 -6.46 4.73
CA GLN A 227 22.66 -5.12 5.22
C GLN A 227 21.72 -4.03 4.69
N VAL A 228 21.28 -4.13 3.43
CA VAL A 228 20.38 -3.16 2.79
C VAL A 228 19.01 -3.17 3.48
N ILE A 229 18.39 -4.34 3.62
CA ILE A 229 17.08 -4.47 4.28
C ILE A 229 17.17 -4.20 5.78
N TYR A 230 18.29 -4.54 6.42
CA TYR A 230 18.55 -4.17 7.81
C TYR A 230 18.58 -2.65 7.99
N ALA A 231 19.35 -1.93 7.16
CA ALA A 231 19.38 -0.48 7.19
C ALA A 231 17.99 0.11 6.92
N LEU A 232 17.22 -0.50 6.01
CA LEU A 232 15.86 -0.09 5.73
C LEU A 232 14.99 -0.26 6.98
N PHE A 233 15.00 -1.41 7.66
CA PHE A 233 14.22 -1.64 8.88
C PHE A 233 14.66 -0.80 10.09
N LYS A 234 15.93 -0.38 10.13
CA LYS A 234 16.46 0.53 11.16
C LYS A 234 16.29 2.00 10.81
N HIS A 235 15.81 2.33 9.62
CA HIS A 235 15.60 3.72 9.19
C HIS A 235 14.69 4.48 10.17
N PRO A 236 15.00 5.74 10.54
CA PRO A 236 14.27 6.48 11.58
C PRO A 236 12.80 6.76 11.24
N VAL A 237 12.43 6.68 9.96
CA VAL A 237 11.04 6.87 9.50
C VAL A 237 10.03 5.99 10.25
N TRP A 238 10.41 4.78 10.69
CA TRP A 238 9.51 3.85 11.37
C TRP A 238 9.32 4.15 12.86
N ASN A 239 10.16 5.01 13.45
CA ASN A 239 10.10 5.33 14.88
C ASN A 239 9.14 6.49 15.16
N ILE A 240 8.62 7.15 14.12
CA ILE A 240 7.75 8.32 14.22
C ILE A 240 6.28 7.91 14.49
N GLU A 241 5.92 6.64 14.27
CA GLU A 241 4.53 6.14 14.49
C GLU A 241 4.19 5.82 15.96
N ASN A 242 5.07 6.08 16.93
CA ASN A 242 4.77 5.89 18.37
C ASN A 242 4.31 7.17 19.10
N LEU A 243 3.94 8.23 18.38
CA LEU A 243 3.39 9.47 18.97
C LEU A 243 1.93 9.67 18.57
N SER A 244 1.09 8.71 18.94
CA SER A 244 -0.35 8.90 19.07
C SER A 244 -0.89 7.76 19.94
N THR A 245 -0.59 7.88 21.24
CA THR A 245 -1.45 7.37 22.33
C THR A 245 -2.76 8.12 22.34
#